data_AF-A0A432X9X8-F1
#
_entry.id   AF-A0A432X9X8-F1
#
_cell.length_a   1.000
_cell.length_b   1.000
_cell.length_c   1.000
_cell.angle_alpha   90.00
_cell.angle_beta   90.00
_cell.angle_gamma   90.00
#
_symmetry.space_group_name_H-M   'P 1'
#
loop_
_entity.id
_entity.type
_entity.pdbx_description
1 polymer ?
#
loop_
_entity_poly.entity_id
_entity_poly.type
_entity_poly.pdbx_seq_one_letter_code
_entity_poly.pdbx_strand_id
1 'polypeptide(L)'
;MARFILSLIPLVIFFLLALAIGSQNQQPVVINLLLAKPEMMLSTLLAWTLGIGFVFGLGVFLANHFSLRIRYRRIRKELAQRIKQGE
;
A
#
# COMPACT_ATOMS: atom_id res chain seq x y z
N MET A 1 1.71 15.57 -3.67
CA MET A 1 0.58 14.72 -4.12
C MET A 1 0.77 14.25 -5.55
N ALA A 2 0.85 15.13 -6.56
CA ALA A 2 1.01 14.73 -7.97
C ALA A 2 2.21 13.79 -8.23
N ARG A 3 3.41 14.14 -7.76
CA ARG A 3 4.62 13.28 -7.91
C ARG A 3 4.48 11.89 -7.26
N PHE A 4 3.65 11.77 -6.23
CA PHE A 4 3.36 10.50 -5.56
C PHE A 4 2.33 9.67 -6.33
N ILE A 5 1.27 10.30 -6.84
CA ILE A 5 0.29 9.63 -7.70
C ILE A 5 1.00 9.06 -8.94
N LEU A 6 1.95 9.83 -9.51
CA LEU A 6 2.83 9.37 -10.58
C LEU A 6 3.67 8.15 -10.19
N SER A 7 4.20 8.10 -8.96
CA SER A 7 4.95 6.91 -8.48
C SER A 7 4.08 5.68 -8.25
N LEU A 8 2.76 5.83 -8.08
CA LEU A 8 1.82 4.70 -7.97
C LEU A 8 1.51 4.05 -9.33
N ILE A 9 1.64 4.79 -10.43
CA ILE A 9 1.34 4.29 -11.78
C ILE A 9 2.12 3.02 -12.12
N PRO A 10 3.46 2.95 -12.00
CA PRO A 10 4.19 1.73 -12.32
C PRO A 10 3.77 0.57 -11.41
N LEU A 11 3.49 0.82 -10.13
CA LEU A 11 3.01 -0.20 -9.20
C LEU A 11 1.66 -0.78 -9.64
N VAL A 12 0.72 0.08 -10.04
CA VAL A 12 -0.60 -0.34 -10.55
C VAL A 12 -0.46 -1.10 -11.87
N ILE A 13 0.42 -0.66 -12.78
CA ILE A 13 0.68 -1.37 -14.04
C ILE A 13 1.22 -2.78 -13.75
N PHE A 14 2.23 -2.93 -12.90
CA PHE A 14 2.77 -4.24 -12.54
C PHE A 14 1.73 -5.14 -11.86
N PHE A 15 0.89 -4.56 -11.00
CA PHE A 15 -0.20 -5.28 -10.35
C PHE A 15 -1.23 -5.81 -11.38
N LEU A 16 -1.65 -4.96 -12.33
CA LEU A 16 -2.58 -5.35 -13.39
C LEU A 16 -1.97 -6.42 -14.32
N LEU A 17 -0.69 -6.30 -14.67
CA LEU A 17 0.01 -7.32 -15.46
C LEU A 17 0.08 -8.66 -14.73
N ALA A 18 0.40 -8.66 -13.43
CA ALA A 18 0.41 -9.87 -12.61
C ALA A 18 -0.98 -10.54 -12.56
N LEU A 19 -2.05 -9.75 -12.42
CA LEU A 19 -3.42 -10.25 -12.47
C LEU A 19 -3.78 -10.82 -13.85
N ALA A 20 -3.45 -10.13 -14.94
CA ALA A 20 -3.77 -10.56 -16.29
C ALA A 20 -3.02 -11.84 -16.70
N ILE A 21 -1.75 -11.97 -16.30
CA ILE A 21 -0.96 -13.19 -16.52
C ILE A 21 -1.49 -14.31 -15.62
N GLY A 22 -1.76 -14.01 -14.35
CA GLY A 22 -2.30 -14.96 -13.39
C GLY A 22 -3.69 -15.49 -13.78
N SER A 23 -4.56 -14.65 -14.35
CA SER A 23 -5.91 -15.05 -14.76
C SER A 23 -5.93 -16.00 -15.96
N GLN A 24 -4.90 -15.98 -16.79
CA GLN A 24 -4.75 -16.95 -17.88
C GLN A 24 -4.26 -18.30 -17.38
N ASN A 25 -3.75 -18.37 -16.15
CA ASN A 25 -3.30 -19.61 -15.55
C ASN A 25 -4.47 -20.29 -14.81
N GLN A 26 -5.08 -21.28 -15.47
CA GLN A 26 -6.18 -22.09 -14.94
C GLN A 26 -5.69 -23.28 -14.11
N GLN A 27 -4.37 -23.40 -13.90
CA GLN A 27 -3.81 -24.53 -13.17
C GLN A 27 -4.11 -24.39 -11.67
N PRO A 28 -4.76 -25.38 -11.05
CA PRO A 28 -4.89 -25.41 -9.59
C PRO A 28 -3.54 -25.71 -8.95
N VAL A 29 -3.25 -25.04 -7.84
CA VAL A 29 -2.04 -25.22 -7.04
C VAL A 29 -2.44 -25.62 -5.63
N VAL A 30 -1.79 -26.65 -5.10
CA VAL A 30 -1.95 -27.09 -3.70
C VAL A 30 -1.08 -26.19 -2.82
N ILE A 31 -1.70 -25.52 -1.83
CA ILE A 31 -0.95 -24.74 -0.84
C ILE A 31 -0.78 -25.57 0.42
N ASN A 32 0.45 -25.87 0.80
CA ASN A 32 0.74 -26.55 2.06
C ASN A 32 0.74 -25.53 3.22
N LEU A 33 -0.42 -25.27 3.81
CA LEU A 33 -0.52 -24.54 5.07
C LEU A 33 -0.32 -25.51 6.25
N LEU A 34 0.09 -24.98 7.40
CA LEU A 34 0.35 -25.78 8.61
C LEU A 34 -0.86 -26.61 9.07
N LEU A 35 -2.07 -26.14 8.77
CA LEU A 35 -3.33 -26.73 9.24
C LEU A 35 -4.22 -27.29 8.11
N ALA A 36 -3.92 -26.98 6.85
CA ALA A 36 -4.76 -27.35 5.71
C ALA A 36 -3.98 -27.35 4.41
N LYS A 37 -4.47 -28.10 3.42
CA LYS A 37 -3.90 -28.14 2.07
C LYS A 37 -4.93 -27.78 1.00
N PRO A 38 -5.41 -26.52 0.97
CA PRO A 38 -6.41 -26.12 -0.02
C PRO A 38 -5.82 -26.18 -1.43
N GLU A 39 -6.62 -26.68 -2.36
CA GLU A 39 -6.40 -26.52 -3.79
C GLU A 39 -7.08 -25.24 -4.25
N MET A 40 -6.31 -24.33 -4.83
CA MET A 40 -6.83 -23.06 -5.30
C MET A 40 -6.17 -22.66 -6.62
N MET A 41 -6.90 -21.91 -7.43
CA MET A 41 -6.35 -21.34 -8.64
C MET A 41 -5.21 -20.38 -8.30
N LEU A 42 -4.17 -20.39 -9.12
CA LEU A 42 -3.02 -19.48 -8.96
C LEU A 42 -3.47 -18.00 -8.94
N SER A 43 -4.48 -17.66 -9.75
CA SER A 43 -5.09 -16.33 -9.80
C SER A 43 -5.64 -15.89 -8.43
N THR A 44 -6.33 -16.77 -7.71
CA THR A 44 -6.88 -16.48 -6.37
C THR A 44 -5.75 -16.25 -5.37
N LEU A 45 -4.66 -17.03 -5.45
CA LEU A 45 -3.50 -16.85 -4.56
C LEU A 45 -2.82 -15.51 -4.80
N LEU A 46 -2.61 -15.16 -6.07
CA LEU A 46 -2.02 -13.87 -6.46
C LEU A 46 -2.91 -12.70 -6.03
N ALA A 47 -4.23 -12.81 -6.21
CA ALA A 47 -5.18 -11.79 -5.80
C ALA A 47 -5.12 -11.52 -4.29
N TRP A 48 -5.10 -12.56 -3.46
CA TRP A 48 -5.00 -12.42 -2.01
C TRP A 48 -3.65 -11.84 -1.57
N THR A 49 -2.54 -12.41 -2.06
CA THR A 49 -1.19 -12.00 -1.65
C THR A 49 -0.89 -10.56 -2.06
N LEU A 50 -1.15 -10.19 -3.31
CA LEU A 50 -0.96 -8.83 -3.78
C LEU A 50 -1.99 -7.86 -3.17
N GLY A 51 -3.24 -8.28 -3.03
CA GLY A 51 -4.30 -7.47 -2.44
C GLY A 51 -4.02 -7.09 -0.98
N ILE A 52 -3.62 -8.07 -0.14
CA ILE A 52 -3.23 -7.82 1.25
C ILE A 52 -2.02 -6.89 1.31
N GLY A 53 -0.98 -7.17 0.50
CA GLY A 53 0.22 -6.33 0.46
C GLY A 53 -0.09 -4.89 0.06
N PHE A 54 -0.96 -4.69 -0.92
CA PHE A 54 -1.37 -3.37 -1.39
C PHE A 54 -2.17 -2.60 -0.33
N VAL A 55 -3.17 -3.24 0.29
CA VAL A 55 -3.98 -2.62 1.35
C VAL A 55 -3.10 -2.26 2.56
N PHE A 56 -2.21 -3.16 2.97
CA PHE A 56 -1.27 -2.90 4.06
C PHE A 56 -0.34 -1.73 3.74
N GLY A 57 0.27 -1.73 2.55
CA GLY A 57 1.15 -0.64 2.10
C GLY A 57 0.44 0.72 2.06
N LEU A 58 -0.78 0.76 1.52
CA LEU A 58 -1.62 1.96 1.54
C LEU A 58 -1.94 2.42 2.96
N GLY A 59 -2.30 1.50 3.85
CA GLY A 59 -2.61 1.79 5.25
C GLY A 59 -1.43 2.44 5.99
N VAL A 60 -0.25 1.82 5.91
CA VAL A 60 0.99 2.36 6.50
C VAL A 60 1.32 3.74 5.92
N PHE A 61 1.18 3.89 4.60
CA PHE A 61 1.44 5.17 3.93
C PHE A 61 0.50 6.28 4.40
N LEU A 62 -0.81 6.03 4.41
CA LEU A 62 -1.82 6.99 4.84
C LEU A 62 -1.59 7.41 6.30
N ALA A 63 -1.29 6.46 7.19
CA ALA A 63 -0.99 6.72 8.58
C ALA A 63 0.25 7.62 8.75
N ASN A 64 1.33 7.32 8.03
CA ASN A 64 2.56 8.11 8.06
C ASN A 64 2.33 9.53 7.51
N HIS A 65 1.63 9.65 6.39
CA HIS A 65 1.35 10.96 5.79
C HIS A 65 0.49 11.84 6.72
N PHE A 66 -0.52 11.22 7.35
CA PHE A 66 -1.38 11.92 8.31
C PHE A 66 -0.60 12.38 9.55
N SER A 67 0.22 11.50 10.12
CA SER A 67 1.11 11.82 11.24
C SER A 67 2.05 12.98 10.90
N LEU A 68 2.66 12.96 9.71
CA LEU A 68 3.56 14.02 9.25
C LEU A 68 2.83 15.36 9.11
N ARG A 69 1.59 15.35 8.59
CA ARG A 69 0.76 16.55 8.47
C ARG A 69 0.43 17.16 9.84
N ILE A 70 0.16 16.32 10.85
CA ILE A 70 -0.09 16.78 12.23
C ILE A 70 1.18 17.40 12.81
N ARG A 71 2.34 16.73 12.70
CA ARG A 71 3.62 17.24 13.19
C ARG A 71 3.98 18.58 12.55
N TYR A 72 3.82 18.69 11.23
CA TYR A 72 4.04 19.93 10.50
C TYR A 72 3.18 21.09 11.04
N ARG A 73 1.89 20.83 11.30
CA ARG A 73 0.98 21.84 11.87
C ARG A 73 1.39 22.27 13.28
N ARG A 74 1.88 21.34 14.13
CA ARG A 74 2.37 21.67 15.48
C ARG A 74 3.61 22.55 15.42
N ILE A 75 4.63 22.12 14.66
CA ILE A 75 5.89 22.87 14.48
C ILE A 75 5.61 24.27 13.93
N ARG A 76 4.73 24.39 12.94
CA ARG A 76 4.36 25.70 12.36
C ARG A 76 3.69 26.63 13.38
N LYS A 77 2.86 26.09 14.28
CA LYS A 77 2.22 26.88 15.36
C LYS A 77 3.25 27.33 16.39
N GLU A 78 4.13 26.44 16.83
CA GLU A 78 5.21 26.75 17.78
C GLU A 78 6.16 27.81 17.22
N LEU A 79 6.55 27.70 15.95
CA LEU A 79 7.39 28.70 15.29
C LEU A 79 6.72 30.07 15.24
N ALA A 80 5.43 30.14 14.89
CA ALA A 80 4.68 31.39 14.86
C ALA A 80 4.55 32.05 16.25
N GLN A 81 4.45 31.26 17.32
CA GLN A 81 4.44 31.78 18.68
C GLN A 81 5.81 32.34 19.09
N ARG A 82 6.90 31.64 18.75
CA ARG A 82 8.27 32.11 19.05
C ARG A 82 8.62 33.42 18.35
N ILE A 83 8.22 33.59 17.09
CA ILE A 83 8.41 34.84 16.35
C ILE A 83 7.70 36.00 17.06
N LYS A 84 6.44 35.80 17.50
CA LYS A 84 5.68 36.81 18.25
C LYS A 84 6.23 37.15 19.64
N GLN A 85 7.08 36.31 20.22
CA GLN A 85 7.68 36.55 21.55
C GLN A 85 9.06 37.22 21.46
N GLY A 86 9.68 37.23 20.28
CA GLY A 86 10.97 37.87 20.02
C GLY A 86 10.86 39.24 19.34
N GLU A 87 9.65 39.66 18.95
CA GLU A 87 9.27 41.04 18.60
C GLU A 87 8.72 41.75 19.84
#